data_AF-A0A7V1AJK1-F1
#
_entry.id   AF-A0A7V1AJK1-F1
#
_cell.length_a   1.000
_cell.length_b   1.000
_cell.length_c   1.000
_cell.angle_alpha   90.00
_cell.angle_beta   90.00
_cell.angle_gamma   90.00
#
_symmetry.space_group_name_H-M   'P 1'
#
loop_
_entity.id
_entity.type
_entity.pdbx_description
1 polymer ?
#
loop_
_entity_poly.entity_id
_entity_poly.type
_entity_poly.pdbx_seq_one_letter_code
_entity_poly.pdbx_strand_id
1 'polypeptide(L)'
;MSEANLFLCSEGNIYRGILCVDRWGAYTKYHKGLIQLCWAHLKRDFKGIAKIGEAKSSSDAITFAKKIEKLRKKLMASWYIFKEGNMSR
;
A
#
# COMPACT_ATOMS: atom_id res chain seq x y z
N MET A 1 11.68 -2.59 15.61
CA MET A 1 11.79 -1.64 14.48
C MET A 1 12.64 -2.33 13.42
N SER A 2 12.05 -2.85 12.35
CA SER A 2 12.83 -3.43 11.24
C SER A 2 12.52 -2.68 9.96
N GLU A 3 13.62 -2.32 9.30
CA GLU A 3 13.69 -1.48 8.13
C GLU A 3 12.91 -2.09 6.96
N ALA A 4 12.21 -1.22 6.24
CA ALA A 4 11.59 -1.58 4.99
C ALA A 4 12.70 -1.81 3.96
N ASN A 5 13.06 -3.08 3.74
CA ASN A 5 13.99 -3.51 2.71
C ASN A 5 13.47 -3.11 1.32
N LEU A 6 13.87 -1.93 0.86
CA LEU A 6 13.75 -1.46 -0.51
C LEU A 6 15.02 -1.90 -1.26
N PHE A 7 15.10 -3.18 -1.64
CA PHE A 7 16.21 -3.69 -2.46
C PHE A 7 15.83 -3.66 -3.94
N LEU A 8 16.37 -2.67 -4.67
CA LEU A 8 16.55 -2.74 -6.11
C LEU A 8 17.65 -3.78 -6.38
N CYS A 9 17.28 -4.90 -7.02
CA CYS A 9 18.24 -5.93 -7.41
C CYS A 9 19.02 -5.44 -8.63
N SER A 10 20.28 -5.03 -8.43
CA SER A 10 21.19 -4.57 -9.48
C SER A 10 22.03 -5.70 -10.13
N GLU A 11 21.86 -6.96 -9.72
CA GLU A 11 22.76 -8.08 -10.11
C GLU A 11 22.10 -9.20 -10.92
N GLY A 12 21.00 -8.96 -11.63
CA GLY A 12 20.39 -9.95 -12.53
C GLY A 12 19.70 -11.14 -11.83
N ASN A 13 19.69 -11.19 -10.50
CA ASN A 13 19.00 -12.21 -9.73
C ASN A 13 17.49 -11.91 -9.65
N ILE A 14 16.66 -12.92 -9.91
CA ILE A 14 15.19 -12.78 -9.80
C ILE A 14 14.82 -12.72 -8.32
N TYR A 15 14.26 -11.58 -7.88
CA TYR A 15 13.71 -11.45 -6.54
C TYR A 15 12.50 -12.37 -6.35
N ARG A 16 12.57 -13.29 -5.38
CA ARG A 16 11.52 -14.29 -5.11
C ARG A 16 10.58 -13.93 -3.94
N GLY A 17 10.78 -12.76 -3.32
CA GLY A 17 9.94 -12.30 -2.22
C GLY A 17 8.67 -11.58 -2.68
N ILE A 18 7.99 -10.96 -1.71
CA ILE A 18 6.85 -10.07 -1.97
C ILE A 18 7.40 -8.70 -2.39
N LEU A 19 7.06 -8.23 -3.58
CA LEU A 19 7.52 -6.95 -4.09
C LEU A 19 6.56 -5.83 -3.64
N CYS A 20 7.05 -4.89 -2.83
CA CYS A 20 6.27 -3.75 -2.36
C CYS A 20 6.35 -2.59 -3.35
N VAL A 21 5.21 -2.16 -3.91
CA VAL A 21 5.18 -1.18 -5.02
C VAL A 21 4.17 -0.05 -4.79
N ASP A 22 4.37 1.07 -5.50
CA ASP A 22 3.53 2.27 -5.47
C ASP A 22 2.32 2.24 -6.44
N ARG A 23 2.12 1.11 -7.15
CA ARG A 23 1.12 0.82 -8.22
C ARG A 23 1.56 1.16 -9.64
N TRP A 24 2.82 1.47 -9.90
CA TRP A 24 3.24 1.61 -11.29
C TRP A 24 3.14 0.28 -12.03
N GLY A 25 2.35 0.25 -13.11
CA GLY A 25 2.04 -0.99 -13.85
C GLY A 25 3.28 -1.71 -14.40
N ALA A 26 4.37 -0.97 -14.64
CA ALA A 26 5.63 -1.53 -15.15
C ALA A 26 6.20 -2.65 -14.28
N TYR A 27 5.97 -2.66 -12.96
CA TYR A 27 6.48 -3.72 -12.09
C TYR A 27 5.95 -5.11 -12.46
N THR A 28 4.73 -5.21 -13.00
CA THR A 28 4.14 -6.49 -13.44
C THR A 28 4.86 -7.09 -14.65
N LYS A 29 5.60 -6.28 -15.41
CA LYS A 29 6.46 -6.75 -16.50
C LYS A 29 7.69 -7.48 -15.94
N TYR A 30 8.25 -7.00 -14.84
CA TYR A 30 9.54 -7.43 -14.31
C TYR A 30 9.45 -8.39 -13.10
N HIS A 31 8.33 -8.40 -12.38
CA HIS A 31 8.08 -9.31 -11.26
C HIS A 31 6.80 -10.10 -11.48
N LYS A 32 6.94 -11.43 -11.57
CA LYS A 32 5.82 -12.37 -11.73
C LYS A 32 5.37 -13.01 -10.41
N GLY A 33 6.06 -12.71 -9.31
CA GLY A 33 5.71 -13.18 -7.98
C GLY A 33 4.61 -12.35 -7.32
N LEU A 34 4.48 -12.50 -6.01
CA LEU A 34 3.52 -11.73 -5.21
C LEU A 34 3.92 -10.25 -5.18
N ILE A 35 2.94 -9.38 -5.41
CA ILE A 35 3.07 -7.93 -5.30
C ILE A 35 2.21 -7.44 -4.15
N GLN A 36 2.76 -6.57 -3.32
CA GLN A 36 2.06 -5.87 -2.26
C GLN A 36 2.03 -4.37 -2.57
N LEU A 37 0.86 -3.76 -2.42
CA LEU A 37 0.77 -2.29 -2.48
C LEU A 37 1.41 -1.68 -1.25
N CYS A 38 2.22 -0.65 -1.47
CA CYS A 38 2.90 0.06 -0.39
C CYS A 38 1.90 0.79 0.49
N TRP A 39 1.87 0.42 1.77
CA TRP A 39 0.98 1.02 2.77
C TRP A 39 1.18 2.53 2.95
N ALA A 40 2.43 2.98 2.88
CA ALA A 40 2.77 4.39 3.00
C ALA A 40 2.17 5.20 1.84
N HIS A 41 2.23 4.65 0.62
CA HIS A 41 1.65 5.29 -0.57
C HIS A 41 0.12 5.36 -0.49
N LEU A 42 -0.56 4.26 -0.12
CA LEU A 42 -2.01 4.27 0.09
C LEU A 42 -2.44 5.33 1.12
N LYS A 43 -1.74 5.41 2.26
CA LYS A 43 -2.02 6.42 3.30
C LYS A 43 -1.81 7.84 2.77
N ARG A 44 -0.75 8.08 1.99
CA ARG A 44 -0.46 9.39 1.40
C ARG A 44 -1.56 9.82 0.44
N ASP A 45 -2.04 8.93 -0.41
CA ASP A 45 -3.07 9.29 -1.40
C ASP A 45 -4.40 9.60 -0.73
N PHE A 46 -4.83 8.80 0.24
CA PHE A 46 -6.08 9.07 0.96
C PHE A 46 -6.06 10.40 1.70
N LYS A 47 -4.92 10.74 2.31
CA LYS A 47 -4.70 12.09 2.88
C LYS A 47 -4.70 13.18 1.80
N GLY A 48 -4.12 12.90 0.63
CA GLY A 48 -4.15 13.80 -0.52
C GLY A 48 -5.57 14.09 -1.00
N ILE A 49 -6.42 13.06 -1.09
CA ILE A 49 -7.83 13.20 -1.48
C ILE A 49 -8.58 14.07 -0.45
N ALA A 50 -8.36 13.85 0.85
CA ALA A 50 -8.95 14.70 1.89
C ALA A 50 -8.55 16.17 1.71
N LYS A 51 -7.24 16.44 1.53
CA LYS A 51 -6.71 17.80 1.34
C LYS A 51 -7.27 18.47 0.08
N ILE A 52 -7.39 17.74 -1.02
CA ILE A 52 -8.01 18.24 -2.26
C ILE A 52 -9.49 18.52 -2.03
N GLY A 53 -10.18 17.64 -1.29
CA GLY A 53 -11.58 17.81 -0.92
C GLY A 53 -11.80 19.08 -0.09
N GLU A 54 -10.95 19.32 0.91
CA GLU A 54 -10.95 20.56 1.71
C GLU A 54 -10.71 21.80 0.84
N ALA A 55 -9.68 21.78 -0.02
CA ALA A 55 -9.34 22.90 -0.89
C ALA A 55 -10.43 23.22 -1.93
N LYS A 56 -11.23 22.22 -2.33
CA LYS A 56 -12.32 22.35 -3.31
C LYS A 56 -13.72 22.38 -2.67
N SER A 57 -13.82 22.41 -1.34
CA SER A 57 -15.08 22.32 -0.60
C SER A 57 -15.97 21.12 -1.02
N SER A 58 -15.35 20.00 -1.41
CA SER A 58 -16.05 18.79 -1.82
C SER A 58 -16.31 17.88 -0.61
N SER A 59 -17.54 17.89 -0.11
CA SER A 59 -18.00 17.03 0.98
C SER A 59 -17.85 15.54 0.65
N ASP A 60 -18.07 15.15 -0.61
CA ASP A 60 -17.94 13.77 -1.08
C ASP A 60 -16.49 13.29 -1.02
N ALA A 61 -15.54 14.10 -1.51
CA ALA A 61 -14.12 13.75 -1.46
C ALA A 61 -13.62 13.60 -0.02
N ILE A 62 -14.05 14.50 0.88
CA ILE A 62 -13.72 14.44 2.32
C ILE A 62 -14.32 13.17 2.95
N THR A 63 -15.59 12.88 2.67
CA THR A 63 -16.30 11.72 3.21
C THR A 63 -15.67 10.41 2.72
N PHE A 64 -15.35 10.34 1.42
CA PHE A 64 -14.66 9.22 0.83
C PHE A 64 -13.29 8.99 1.49
N ALA A 65 -12.47 10.05 1.60
CA ALA A 65 -11.14 9.96 2.19
C ALA A 65 -11.18 9.47 3.66
N LYS A 66 -12.15 9.94 4.46
CA LYS A 66 -12.36 9.46 5.84
C LYS A 66 -12.75 7.99 5.89
N LYS A 67 -13.68 7.57 5.02
CA LYS A 67 -14.15 6.17 4.95
C LYS A 67 -13.00 5.24 4.55
N ILE A 68 -12.26 5.56 3.49
CA ILE A 68 -11.19 4.70 2.99
C ILE A 68 -10.00 4.64 3.98
N GLU A 69 -9.68 5.72 4.69
CA GLU A 69 -8.66 5.71 5.73
C GLU A 69 -9.05 4.81 6.92
N LYS A 70 -10.33 4.77 7.28
CA LYS A 70 -10.85 3.83 8.30
C LYS A 70 -10.71 2.38 7.83
N LEU A 71 -11.06 2.09 6.58
CA LEU A 71 -10.91 0.76 5.99
C LEU A 71 -9.44 0.33 5.90
N ARG A 72 -8.55 1.25 5.50
CA ARG A 72 -7.10 1.01 5.45
C ARG A 72 -6.54 0.58 6.81
N LYS A 73 -6.95 1.24 7.90
CA LYS A 73 -6.53 0.88 9.26
C LYS A 73 -6.95 -0.54 9.63
N LYS A 74 -8.21 -0.90 9.34
CA LYS A 74 -8.73 -2.26 9.57
C LYS A 74 -7.96 -3.30 8.76
N LEU A 75 -7.78 -3.05 7.47
CA LEU A 75 -7.04 -3.92 6.58
C LEU A 75 -5.59 -4.12 7.04
N MET A 76 -4.90 -3.05 7.47
CA MET A 76 -3.54 -3.17 7.99
C MET A 76 -3.47 -3.97 9.29
N ALA A 77 -4.45 -3.81 10.19
CA ALA A 77 -4.52 -4.63 11.39
C ALA A 77 -4.64 -6.13 11.03
N SER A 78 -5.58 -6.47 10.14
CA SER A 78 -5.72 -7.83 9.61
C SER A 78 -4.43 -8.33 8.94
N TRP A 79 -3.74 -7.48 8.17
CA TRP A 79 -2.48 -7.85 7.53
C TRP A 79 -1.37 -8.18 8.53
N TYR A 80 -1.27 -7.47 9.66
CA TYR A 80 -0.32 -7.82 10.71
C TYR A 80 -0.62 -9.18 11.34
N ILE A 81 -1.90 -9.47 11.61
CA ILE A 81 -2.34 -10.78 12.12
C ILE A 81 -2.00 -11.89 11.10
N PHE A 82 -2.26 -11.66 9.81
CA PHE A 82 -1.88 -12.58 8.73
C PHE A 82 -0.37 -12.81 8.68
N LYS A 83 0.42 -11.73 8.77
CA LYS A 83 1.88 -11.79 8.72
C LYS A 83 2.46 -12.60 9.88
N GLU A 84 1.81 -12.57 11.04
CA GLU A 84 2.19 -13.35 12.23
C GLU A 84 1.74 -14.82 12.16
N GLY A 85 1.05 -15.24 11.09
CA GLY A 85 0.55 -16.61 10.93
C GLY A 85 -0.74 -16.89 11.69
N ASN A 86 -1.34 -15.87 12.32
CA ASN A 86 -2.54 -15.98 13.15
C ASN A 86 -3.85 -15.85 12.35
N MET A 87 -3.75 -15.77 11.01
CA MET A 87 -4.91 -15.69 10.11
C MET A 87 -4.56 -16.34 8.77
N SER A 88 -5.45 -17.18 8.26
CA SER A 88 -5.35 -17.74 6.91
C SER A 88 -5.84 -16.75 5.86
N ARG A 89 -5.52 -17.02 4.60
CA ARG A 89 -6.00 -16.24 3.46
C ARG A 89 -7.50 -16.42 3.22
#